data_AF-A0A528ITP7-F1
#
_entry.id   AF-A0A528ITP7-F1
#
_cell.length_a   1.000
_cell.length_b   1.000
_cell.length_c   1.000
_cell.angle_alpha   90.00
_cell.angle_beta   90.00
_cell.angle_gamma   90.00
#
_symmetry.space_group_name_H-M   'P 1'
#
loop_
_entity.id
_entity.type
_entity.pdbx_description
1 polymer ?
#
loop_
_entity_poly.entity_id
_entity_poly.type
_entity_poly.pdbx_seq_one_letter_code
_entity_poly.pdbx_strand_id
1 'polypeptide(L)'
;MDRRVVITGVGGLCGLGTDAASMWKEMREGRSAIGPIANSELHDLEGMTGAEIKALPQHDIDRKQLVSMARFSLLAVLAAREAMRQAGLSCDEGNAHRFGATVGVGGLGWDVMEETYRALLLDGARRVGILAVPKTMPSAAAGQVSLSLGLRGPVFGVTSACASANHAIASAVDQIKLGRADVMVSGGSDAPFAWGVLKAWEAMR
;
A
#
# COMPACT_ATOMS: atom_id res chain seq x y z
N MET A 1 -14.56 27.39 -12.53
CA MET A 1 -15.18 27.11 -11.21
C MET A 1 -14.14 26.41 -10.36
N ASP A 2 -13.81 26.95 -9.19
CA ASP A 2 -12.91 26.31 -8.23
C ASP A 2 -13.68 25.19 -7.51
N ARG A 3 -13.34 23.92 -7.77
CA ARG A 3 -13.99 22.77 -7.12
C ARG A 3 -13.42 22.62 -5.71
N ARG A 4 -14.29 22.63 -4.71
CA ARG A 4 -13.91 22.30 -3.32
C ARG A 4 -13.66 20.80 -3.21
N VAL A 5 -12.61 20.43 -2.49
CA VAL A 5 -12.27 19.03 -2.19
C VAL A 5 -12.49 18.80 -0.69
N VAL A 6 -13.09 17.66 -0.34
CA VAL A 6 -13.38 17.25 1.03
C VAL A 6 -12.93 15.80 1.24
N ILE A 7 -12.67 15.42 2.49
CA ILE A 7 -12.39 14.04 2.87
C ILE A 7 -13.71 13.43 3.35
N THR A 8 -14.17 12.37 2.68
CA THR A 8 -15.44 11.69 3.00
C THR A 8 -15.23 10.35 3.71
N GLY A 9 -14.03 9.77 3.62
CA GLY A 9 -13.69 8.52 4.30
C GLY A 9 -12.19 8.38 4.49
N VAL A 10 -11.82 7.63 5.53
CA VAL A 10 -10.47 7.26 5.91
C VAL A 10 -10.41 5.76 6.18
N GLY A 11 -9.27 5.16 5.86
CA GLY A 11 -8.98 3.76 6.10
C GLY A 11 -7.48 3.58 6.23
N GLY A 12 -7.06 2.56 6.98
CA GLY A 12 -5.65 2.37 7.27
C GLY A 12 -5.39 1.19 8.19
N LEU A 13 -4.17 0.68 8.10
CA LEU A 13 -3.66 -0.34 8.99
C LEU A 13 -2.16 -0.13 9.22
N CYS A 14 -1.71 -0.40 10.44
CA CYS A 14 -0.30 -0.37 10.83
C CYS A 14 -0.08 -1.30 12.03
N GLY A 15 1.12 -1.29 12.63
CA GLY A 15 1.39 -2.13 13.80
C GLY A 15 0.52 -1.83 15.04
N LEU A 16 -0.17 -0.69 15.09
CA LEU A 16 -1.09 -0.34 16.18
C LEU A 16 -2.50 -0.93 15.98
N GLY A 17 -2.96 -1.11 14.75
CA GLY A 17 -4.34 -1.49 14.48
C GLY A 17 -4.57 -1.86 13.02
N THR A 18 -5.60 -2.67 12.78
CA THR A 18 -5.95 -3.22 11.47
C THR A 18 -7.06 -2.46 10.75
N ASP A 19 -7.50 -1.34 11.33
CA ASP A 19 -8.47 -0.41 10.79
C ASP A 19 -8.21 1.00 11.35
N ALA A 20 -8.78 2.04 10.72
CA ALA A 20 -8.54 3.43 11.09
C ALA A 20 -9.05 3.76 12.51
N ALA A 21 -10.15 3.13 12.95
CA ALA A 21 -10.77 3.38 14.24
C ALA A 21 -9.90 2.85 15.40
N SER A 22 -9.42 1.62 15.27
CA SER A 22 -8.48 0.99 16.21
C SER A 22 -7.17 1.77 16.22
N MET A 23 -6.56 2.05 15.06
CA MET A 23 -5.35 2.87 15.00
C MET A 23 -5.50 4.19 15.77
N TRP A 24 -6.58 4.92 15.53
CA TRP A 24 -6.85 6.18 16.22
C TRP A 24 -6.98 6.04 17.73
N LYS A 25 -7.71 5.01 18.19
CA LYS A 25 -7.87 4.70 19.62
C LYS A 25 -6.51 4.41 20.27
N GLU A 26 -5.70 3.55 19.65
CA GLU A 26 -4.38 3.14 20.12
C GLU A 26 -3.41 4.33 20.20
N MET A 27 -3.42 5.21 19.20
CA MET A 27 -2.65 6.44 19.21
C MET A 27 -3.08 7.38 20.35
N ARG A 28 -4.38 7.57 20.56
CA ARG A 28 -4.91 8.44 21.62
C ARG A 28 -4.58 7.97 23.03
N GLU A 29 -4.45 6.66 23.21
CA GLU A 29 -4.08 6.04 24.49
C GLU A 29 -2.55 5.97 24.70
N GLY A 30 -1.75 6.50 23.76
CA GLY A 30 -0.30 6.56 23.89
C GLY A 30 0.38 5.19 23.77
N ARG A 31 -0.27 4.22 23.12
CA ARG A 31 0.31 2.87 22.95
C ARG A 31 1.36 2.86 21.85
N SER A 32 2.40 2.06 22.07
CA SER A 32 3.48 1.85 21.11
C SER A 32 3.33 0.50 20.41
N ALA A 33 3.45 0.51 19.08
CA ALA A 33 3.57 -0.71 18.27
C ALA A 33 5.02 -1.16 18.08
N ILE A 34 5.99 -0.37 18.55
CA ILE A 34 7.41 -0.69 18.40
C ILE A 34 7.77 -1.83 19.34
N GLY A 35 8.31 -2.90 18.78
CA GLY A 35 8.78 -4.05 19.54
C GLY A 35 9.65 -4.98 18.69
N PRO A 36 9.97 -6.17 19.23
CA PRO A 36 10.72 -7.17 18.47
C PRO A 36 9.99 -7.54 17.18
N ILE A 37 10.72 -7.60 16.07
CA ILE A 37 10.18 -8.09 14.79
C ILE A 37 10.25 -9.62 14.80
N ALA A 38 9.13 -10.28 14.55
CA ALA A 38 9.03 -11.74 14.57
C ALA A 38 8.96 -12.29 13.14
N ASN A 39 9.97 -11.98 12.32
CA ASN A 39 10.05 -12.45 10.94
C ASN A 39 11.34 -13.25 10.71
N SER A 40 11.20 -14.56 10.54
CA SER A 40 12.31 -15.48 10.29
C SER A 40 13.02 -15.24 8.95
N GLU A 41 12.37 -14.57 7.99
CA GLU A 41 12.98 -14.22 6.71
C GLU A 41 13.96 -13.05 6.82
N LEU A 42 13.99 -12.35 7.96
CA LEU A 42 14.89 -11.22 8.16
C LEU A 42 16.31 -11.61 8.59
N HIS A 43 16.63 -12.92 8.67
CA HIS A 43 17.98 -13.44 8.96
C HIS A 43 18.69 -12.71 10.14
N ASP A 44 20.03 -12.65 10.13
CA ASP A 44 20.82 -11.99 11.17
C ASP A 44 20.88 -10.46 10.94
N LEU A 45 19.90 -9.71 11.46
CA LEU A 45 19.98 -8.24 11.61
C LEU A 45 20.28 -7.87 13.06
N GLU A 46 21.14 -6.87 13.24
CA GLU A 46 21.45 -6.32 14.54
C GLU A 46 20.31 -5.41 15.01
N GLY A 47 19.68 -5.75 16.14
CA GLY A 47 18.62 -4.93 16.73
C GLY A 47 17.30 -4.98 15.94
N MET A 48 16.67 -6.16 15.88
CA MET A 48 15.35 -6.44 15.28
C MET A 48 14.17 -5.74 15.99
N THR A 49 14.12 -4.41 15.96
CA THR A 49 13.04 -3.61 16.56
C THR A 49 12.30 -2.82 15.49
N GLY A 50 10.97 -2.90 15.45
CA GLY A 50 10.14 -2.20 14.48
C GLY A 50 8.64 -2.28 14.81
N ALA A 51 7.81 -1.63 13.99
CA ALA A 51 6.35 -1.67 14.11
C ALA A 51 5.76 -2.62 13.05
N GLU A 52 5.67 -3.89 13.37
CA GLU A 52 5.14 -4.92 12.47
C GLU A 52 3.59 -4.94 12.45
N ILE A 53 3.01 -5.05 11.26
CA ILE A 53 1.60 -5.45 11.09
C ILE A 53 1.50 -6.96 11.36
N LYS A 54 1.20 -7.32 12.61
CA LYS A 54 1.20 -8.71 13.10
C LYS A 54 0.08 -9.57 12.52
N ALA A 55 -1.07 -8.97 12.21
CA ALA A 55 -2.21 -9.66 11.63
C ALA A 55 -2.88 -8.75 10.60
N LEU A 56 -3.42 -9.34 9.54
CA LEU A 56 -4.28 -8.65 8.59
C LEU A 56 -5.74 -8.73 9.07
N PRO A 57 -6.56 -7.71 8.80
CA PRO A 57 -8.00 -7.82 9.01
C PRO A 57 -8.58 -8.93 8.14
N GLN A 58 -9.68 -9.54 8.59
CA GLN A 58 -10.42 -10.47 7.75
C GLN A 58 -10.85 -9.77 6.46
N HIS A 59 -10.64 -10.42 5.33
CA HIS A 59 -10.97 -9.88 4.01
C HIS A 59 -11.52 -10.96 3.09
N ASP A 60 -12.30 -10.53 2.11
CA ASP A 60 -12.96 -11.33 1.08
C ASP A 60 -12.25 -11.25 -0.28
N ILE A 61 -10.98 -10.82 -0.30
CA ILE A 61 -10.17 -10.78 -1.52
C ILE A 61 -9.98 -12.20 -2.05
N ASP A 62 -10.45 -12.43 -3.28
CA ASP A 62 -10.33 -13.73 -3.94
C ASP A 62 -8.86 -14.16 -4.12
N ARG A 63 -8.60 -15.47 -4.04
CA ARG A 63 -7.26 -16.04 -4.16
C ARG A 63 -6.55 -15.66 -5.45
N LYS A 64 -7.26 -15.60 -6.59
CA LYS A 64 -6.71 -15.20 -7.88
C LYS A 64 -6.23 -13.76 -7.84
N GLN A 65 -6.95 -12.89 -7.15
CA GLN A 65 -6.55 -11.49 -6.98
C GLN A 65 -5.34 -11.39 -6.04
N LEU A 66 -5.33 -12.12 -4.91
CA LEU A 66 -4.22 -12.12 -3.94
C LEU A 66 -2.87 -12.52 -4.55
N VAL A 67 -2.86 -13.51 -5.45
CA VAL A 67 -1.63 -13.96 -6.12
C VAL A 67 -0.97 -12.85 -6.94
N SER A 68 -1.73 -11.85 -7.37
CA SER A 68 -1.24 -10.70 -8.13
C SER A 68 -0.74 -9.53 -7.27
N MET A 69 -0.79 -9.64 -5.94
CA MET A 69 -0.41 -8.59 -5.01
C MET A 69 0.93 -8.90 -4.31
N ALA A 70 1.80 -7.90 -4.23
CA ALA A 70 2.86 -7.84 -3.21
C ALA A 70 2.28 -7.35 -1.88
N ARG A 71 3.00 -7.53 -0.75
CA ARG A 71 2.49 -7.15 0.57
C ARG A 71 2.02 -5.70 0.63
N PHE A 72 2.81 -4.74 0.14
CA PHE A 72 2.42 -3.32 0.15
C PHE A 72 1.14 -3.03 -0.66
N SER A 73 0.95 -3.70 -1.79
CA SER A 73 -0.25 -3.52 -2.61
C SER A 73 -1.51 -4.12 -1.97
N LEU A 74 -1.37 -5.24 -1.24
CA LEU A 74 -2.46 -5.81 -0.43
C LEU A 74 -2.87 -4.85 0.69
N LEU A 75 -1.90 -4.31 1.44
CA LEU A 75 -2.17 -3.33 2.49
C LEU A 75 -2.89 -2.09 1.93
N ALA A 76 -2.48 -1.61 0.76
CA ALA A 76 -3.14 -0.49 0.09
C ALA A 76 -4.61 -0.79 -0.25
N VAL A 77 -4.89 -2.00 -0.75
CA VAL A 77 -6.26 -2.43 -1.09
C VAL A 77 -7.14 -2.53 0.15
N LEU A 78 -6.63 -3.09 1.25
CA LEU A 78 -7.38 -3.21 2.51
C LEU A 78 -7.74 -1.82 3.06
N ALA A 79 -6.78 -0.90 3.11
CA ALA A 79 -7.02 0.48 3.54
C ALA A 79 -8.00 1.22 2.61
N ALA A 80 -7.86 1.04 1.28
CA ALA A 80 -8.73 1.66 0.30
C ALA A 80 -10.19 1.17 0.41
N ARG A 81 -10.39 -0.14 0.61
CA ARG A 81 -11.73 -0.72 0.82
C ARG A 81 -12.38 -0.18 2.09
N GLU A 82 -11.63 -0.05 3.18
CA GLU A 82 -12.11 0.57 4.41
C GLU A 82 -12.53 2.03 4.17
N ALA A 83 -11.67 2.83 3.52
CA ALA A 83 -11.94 4.23 3.24
C ALA A 83 -13.20 4.42 2.38
N MET A 84 -13.36 3.63 1.31
CA MET A 84 -14.54 3.64 0.45
C MET A 84 -15.82 3.26 1.19
N ARG A 85 -15.75 2.23 2.05
CA ARG A 85 -16.86 1.81 2.89
C ARG A 85 -17.25 2.89 3.89
N GLN A 86 -16.28 3.53 4.55
CA GLN A 86 -16.54 4.61 5.50
C GLN A 86 -17.17 5.83 4.80
N ALA A 87 -16.75 6.12 3.57
CA ALA A 87 -17.32 7.19 2.76
C ALA A 87 -18.76 6.89 2.28
N GLY A 88 -19.23 5.64 2.38
CA GLY A 88 -20.51 5.21 1.82
C GLY A 88 -20.56 5.31 0.29
N LEU A 89 -19.40 5.21 -0.38
CA LEU A 89 -19.29 5.33 -1.83
C LEU A 89 -19.09 3.95 -2.48
N SER A 90 -19.75 3.73 -3.61
CA SER A 90 -19.57 2.56 -4.45
C SER A 90 -19.30 2.96 -5.90
N CYS A 91 -18.41 2.22 -6.55
CA CYS A 91 -18.07 2.42 -7.95
C CYS A 91 -18.82 1.40 -8.81
N ASP A 92 -19.41 1.86 -9.90
CA ASP A 92 -20.15 1.06 -10.87
C ASP A 92 -19.85 1.53 -12.30
N GLU A 93 -20.48 0.90 -13.30
CA GLU A 93 -20.25 1.26 -14.71
C GLU A 93 -20.63 2.71 -15.04
N GLY A 94 -21.60 3.30 -14.34
CA GLY A 94 -22.07 4.66 -14.58
C GLY A 94 -21.11 5.73 -14.07
N ASN A 95 -20.31 5.43 -13.06
CA ASN A 95 -19.40 6.41 -12.43
C ASN A 95 -17.91 6.05 -12.47
N ALA A 96 -17.52 4.85 -12.92
CA ALA A 96 -16.14 4.36 -12.84
C ALA A 96 -15.10 5.28 -13.47
N HIS A 97 -15.42 5.96 -14.57
CA HIS A 97 -14.51 6.90 -15.24
C HIS A 97 -14.29 8.21 -14.48
N ARG A 98 -15.09 8.46 -13.44
CA ARG A 98 -14.99 9.63 -12.54
C ARG A 98 -14.35 9.27 -11.20
N PHE A 99 -14.09 7.99 -10.95
CA PHE A 99 -13.42 7.51 -9.75
C PHE A 99 -11.99 7.10 -10.11
N GLY A 100 -11.01 7.68 -9.43
CA GLY A 100 -9.59 7.40 -9.64
C GLY A 100 -8.86 7.00 -8.36
N ALA A 101 -7.57 6.66 -8.51
CA ALA A 101 -6.70 6.35 -7.39
C ALA A 101 -5.28 6.89 -7.57
N THR A 102 -4.72 7.45 -6.51
CA THR A 102 -3.30 7.80 -6.45
C THR A 102 -2.72 7.20 -5.19
N VAL A 103 -1.71 6.35 -5.33
CA VAL A 103 -1.12 5.70 -4.14
C VAL A 103 0.36 5.99 -4.09
N GLY A 104 0.78 6.58 -2.98
CA GLY A 104 2.18 6.84 -2.66
C GLY A 104 2.89 5.57 -2.22
N VAL A 105 4.09 5.32 -2.76
CA VAL A 105 4.96 4.24 -2.31
C VAL A 105 6.36 4.80 -2.15
N GLY A 106 6.95 4.64 -0.96
CA GLY A 106 8.31 5.12 -0.68
C GLY A 106 9.37 4.29 -1.40
N GLY A 107 9.17 2.96 -1.44
CA GLY A 107 10.00 2.01 -2.17
C GLY A 107 9.27 1.30 -3.30
N LEU A 108 9.35 -0.02 -3.27
CA LEU A 108 8.78 -0.94 -4.27
C LEU A 108 8.35 -2.25 -3.57
N GLY A 109 7.95 -3.27 -4.35
CA GLY A 109 7.71 -4.63 -3.82
C GLY A 109 9.00 -5.35 -3.42
N TRP A 110 9.56 -4.98 -2.27
CA TRP A 110 10.86 -5.47 -1.80
C TRP A 110 10.86 -6.98 -1.52
N ASP A 111 9.76 -7.48 -0.95
CA ASP A 111 9.49 -8.90 -0.73
C ASP A 111 9.63 -9.69 -2.04
N VAL A 112 9.02 -9.19 -3.11
CA VAL A 112 9.04 -9.83 -4.42
C VAL A 112 10.41 -9.77 -5.07
N MET A 113 11.12 -8.64 -4.95
CA MET A 113 12.48 -8.51 -5.48
C MET A 113 13.45 -9.46 -4.79
N GLU A 114 13.38 -9.56 -3.47
CA GLU A 114 14.24 -10.44 -2.69
C GLU A 114 14.00 -11.91 -3.03
N GLU A 115 12.74 -12.35 -3.07
CA GLU A 115 12.34 -13.70 -3.52
C GLU A 115 12.88 -13.98 -4.94
N THR A 116 12.72 -13.02 -5.85
CA THR A 116 13.14 -13.13 -7.24
C THR A 116 14.65 -13.28 -7.37
N TYR A 117 15.44 -12.46 -6.68
CA TYR A 117 16.89 -12.54 -6.72
C TYR A 117 17.42 -13.79 -6.04
N ARG A 118 16.82 -14.21 -4.92
CA ARG A 118 17.18 -15.45 -4.23
C ARG A 118 17.02 -16.67 -5.15
N ALA A 119 15.86 -16.77 -5.80
CA ALA A 119 15.58 -17.85 -6.74
C ALA A 119 16.61 -17.91 -7.89
N LEU A 120 16.97 -16.75 -8.46
CA LEU A 120 17.92 -16.68 -9.58
C LEU A 120 19.37 -16.95 -9.17
N LEU A 121 19.83 -16.32 -8.09
CA LEU A 121 21.24 -16.25 -7.73
C LEU A 121 21.68 -17.39 -6.82
N LEU A 122 20.78 -17.88 -5.95
CA LEU A 122 21.11 -18.92 -4.98
C LEU A 122 20.51 -20.28 -5.37
N ASP A 123 19.25 -20.29 -5.82
CA ASP A 123 18.52 -21.54 -6.08
C ASP A 123 18.67 -22.03 -7.53
N GLY A 124 19.38 -21.29 -8.38
CA GLY A 124 19.67 -21.66 -9.77
C GLY A 124 18.45 -21.65 -10.70
N ALA A 125 17.38 -20.94 -10.34
CA ALA A 125 16.18 -20.84 -11.17
C ALA A 125 16.50 -20.20 -12.52
N ARG A 126 16.00 -20.78 -13.62
CA ARG A 126 16.15 -20.23 -14.98
C ARG A 126 15.05 -19.22 -15.33
N ARG A 127 14.00 -19.14 -14.51
CA ARG A 127 12.82 -18.27 -14.70
C ARG A 127 12.31 -17.78 -13.36
N VAL A 128 11.68 -16.62 -13.38
CA VAL A 128 11.04 -16.00 -12.21
C VAL A 128 9.52 -15.96 -12.41
N GLY A 129 8.78 -15.65 -11.34
CA GLY A 129 7.32 -15.55 -11.41
C GLY A 129 6.86 -14.54 -12.47
N ILE A 130 5.87 -14.92 -13.30
CA ILE A 130 5.36 -14.07 -14.38
C ILE A 130 4.81 -12.73 -13.89
N LEU A 131 4.35 -12.69 -12.64
CA LEU A 131 3.82 -11.49 -11.98
C LEU A 131 4.89 -10.70 -11.21
N ALA A 132 6.18 -11.07 -11.28
CA ALA A 132 7.23 -10.38 -10.54
C ALA A 132 7.26 -8.88 -10.87
N VAL A 133 7.30 -8.52 -12.16
CA VAL A 133 7.27 -7.11 -12.60
C VAL A 133 6.02 -6.37 -12.11
N PRO A 134 4.78 -6.79 -12.42
CA PRO A 134 3.59 -6.06 -12.00
C PRO A 134 3.39 -6.03 -10.47
N LYS A 135 3.94 -6.99 -9.72
CA LYS A 135 3.92 -6.96 -8.25
C LYS A 135 4.95 -6.00 -7.66
N THR A 136 6.09 -5.83 -8.32
CA THR A 136 7.22 -5.03 -7.81
C THR A 136 7.07 -3.54 -8.11
N MET A 137 6.47 -3.16 -9.23
CA MET A 137 6.40 -1.75 -9.66
C MET A 137 5.77 -0.84 -8.58
N PRO A 138 6.29 0.38 -8.36
CA PRO A 138 5.67 1.33 -7.42
C PRO A 138 4.19 1.64 -7.73
N SER A 139 3.79 1.58 -9.00
CA SER A 139 2.41 1.75 -9.43
C SER A 139 1.48 0.57 -9.09
N ALA A 140 2.01 -0.57 -8.63
CA ALA A 140 1.22 -1.76 -8.37
C ALA A 140 0.13 -1.53 -7.31
N ALA A 141 0.43 -0.75 -6.27
CA ALA A 141 -0.57 -0.43 -5.25
C ALA A 141 -1.78 0.33 -5.84
N ALA A 142 -1.54 1.37 -6.65
CA ALA A 142 -2.62 2.11 -7.31
C ALA A 142 -3.39 1.23 -8.30
N GLY A 143 -2.69 0.39 -9.07
CA GLY A 143 -3.32 -0.57 -9.99
C GLY A 143 -4.20 -1.58 -9.27
N GLN A 144 -3.74 -2.14 -8.15
CA GLN A 144 -4.49 -3.11 -7.36
C GLN A 144 -5.70 -2.47 -6.65
N VAL A 145 -5.57 -1.23 -6.18
CA VAL A 145 -6.71 -0.45 -5.66
C VAL A 145 -7.75 -0.23 -6.76
N SER A 146 -7.33 0.15 -7.97
CA SER A 146 -8.22 0.31 -9.12
C SER A 146 -8.94 -0.99 -9.48
N LEU A 147 -8.21 -2.10 -9.63
CA LEU A 147 -8.78 -3.42 -9.92
C LEU A 147 -9.77 -3.86 -8.83
N SER A 148 -9.43 -3.62 -7.57
CA SER A 148 -10.25 -4.01 -6.44
C SER A 148 -11.55 -3.23 -6.31
N LEU A 149 -11.56 -1.96 -6.72
CA LEU A 149 -12.70 -1.06 -6.53
C LEU A 149 -13.40 -0.72 -7.84
N GLY A 150 -12.94 -1.24 -8.98
CA GLY A 150 -13.53 -0.97 -10.31
C GLY A 150 -13.23 0.43 -10.86
N LEU A 151 -12.16 1.09 -10.40
CA LEU A 151 -11.86 2.49 -10.74
C LEU A 151 -11.30 2.60 -12.17
N ARG A 152 -11.85 3.49 -12.99
CA ARG A 152 -11.45 3.70 -14.40
C ARG A 152 -11.12 5.16 -14.74
N GLY A 153 -11.11 6.04 -13.74
CA GLY A 153 -10.58 7.40 -13.85
C GLY A 153 -9.06 7.45 -13.80
N PRO A 154 -8.46 8.57 -13.39
CA PRO A 154 -7.00 8.69 -13.24
C PRO A 154 -6.45 7.71 -12.20
N VAL A 155 -5.57 6.80 -12.62
CA VAL A 155 -4.95 5.79 -11.75
C VAL A 155 -3.44 5.77 -11.97
N PHE A 156 -2.66 6.10 -10.93
CA PHE A 156 -1.19 6.03 -11.00
C PHE A 156 -0.53 6.01 -9.60
N GLY A 157 0.69 5.49 -9.55
CA GLY A 157 1.53 5.53 -8.35
C GLY A 157 2.32 6.84 -8.26
N VAL A 158 2.62 7.28 -7.04
CA VAL A 158 3.49 8.43 -6.77
C VAL A 158 4.67 7.99 -5.92
N THR A 159 5.89 8.39 -6.28
CA THR A 159 7.10 8.04 -5.53
C THR A 159 7.98 9.26 -5.30
N SER A 160 8.30 9.50 -4.04
CA SER A 160 9.14 10.58 -3.53
C SER A 160 9.60 10.25 -2.10
N ALA A 161 10.05 9.01 -1.89
CA ALA A 161 10.45 8.47 -0.59
C ALA A 161 9.39 8.70 0.51
N CYS A 162 9.78 9.20 1.68
CA CYS A 162 8.88 9.40 2.83
C CYS A 162 7.73 10.38 2.54
N ALA A 163 7.85 11.24 1.51
CA ALA A 163 6.80 12.19 1.12
C ALA A 163 5.77 11.61 0.14
N SER A 164 5.92 10.35 -0.31
CA SER A 164 5.09 9.75 -1.37
C SER A 164 3.59 9.86 -1.10
N ALA A 165 3.13 9.57 0.12
CA ALA A 165 1.71 9.66 0.47
C ALA A 165 1.18 11.09 0.40
N ASN A 166 1.96 12.08 0.85
CA ASN A 166 1.57 13.49 0.80
C ASN A 166 1.46 13.98 -0.65
N HIS A 167 2.41 13.60 -1.51
CA HIS A 167 2.34 13.94 -2.93
C HIS A 167 1.22 13.21 -3.67
N ALA A 168 0.90 11.97 -3.29
CA ALA A 168 -0.28 11.28 -3.80
C ALA A 168 -1.57 12.04 -3.47
N ILE A 169 -1.73 12.49 -2.22
CA ILE A 169 -2.88 13.27 -1.78
C ILE A 169 -2.95 14.61 -2.53
N ALA A 170 -1.83 15.33 -2.67
CA ALA A 170 -1.79 16.58 -3.43
C ALA A 170 -2.21 16.36 -4.90
N SER A 171 -1.66 15.32 -5.54
CA SER A 171 -2.02 14.96 -6.92
C SER A 171 -3.50 14.58 -7.07
N ALA A 172 -4.09 13.91 -6.09
CA ALA A 172 -5.53 13.60 -6.06
C ALA A 172 -6.39 14.86 -6.01
N VAL A 173 -6.02 15.82 -5.15
CA VAL A 173 -6.67 17.12 -5.06
C VAL A 173 -6.64 17.82 -6.42
N ASP A 174 -5.50 17.78 -7.12
CA ASP A 174 -5.39 18.36 -8.46
C ASP A 174 -6.28 17.65 -9.49
N GLN A 175 -6.39 16.31 -9.45
CA GLN A 175 -7.30 15.60 -10.36
C GLN A 175 -8.76 16.04 -10.17
N ILE A 176 -9.20 16.25 -8.92
CA ILE A 176 -10.56 16.72 -8.64
C ILE A 176 -10.74 18.17 -9.05
N LYS A 177 -9.79 19.06 -8.68
CA LYS A 177 -9.84 20.48 -9.02
C LYS A 177 -9.84 20.74 -10.52
N LEU A 178 -9.06 19.97 -11.27
CA LEU A 178 -9.01 20.02 -12.74
C LEU A 178 -10.21 19.35 -13.42
N GLY A 179 -11.17 18.83 -12.66
CA GLY A 179 -12.39 18.21 -13.19
C GLY A 179 -12.17 16.83 -13.83
N ARG A 180 -11.00 16.22 -13.65
CA ARG A 180 -10.63 14.91 -14.23
C ARG A 180 -11.27 13.74 -13.48
N ALA A 181 -11.55 13.93 -12.19
CA ALA A 181 -12.26 12.98 -11.34
C ALA A 181 -13.26 13.71 -10.44
N ASP A 182 -14.24 12.97 -9.93
CA ASP A 182 -15.15 13.44 -8.87
C ASP A 182 -14.81 12.76 -7.53
N VAL A 183 -14.24 11.56 -7.57
CA VAL A 183 -13.77 10.82 -6.39
C VAL A 183 -12.35 10.32 -6.63
N MET A 184 -11.47 10.51 -5.66
CA MET A 184 -10.11 9.97 -5.68
C MET A 184 -9.86 9.20 -4.39
N VAL A 185 -9.48 7.93 -4.51
CA VAL A 185 -8.86 7.19 -3.41
C VAL A 185 -7.38 7.58 -3.36
N SER A 186 -6.92 8.12 -2.23
CA SER A 186 -5.53 8.57 -2.11
C SER A 186 -4.92 8.28 -0.75
N GLY A 187 -3.61 8.08 -0.71
CA GLY A 187 -2.85 7.71 0.47
C GLY A 187 -1.49 7.12 0.12
N GLY A 188 -0.96 6.22 0.94
CA GLY A 188 0.26 5.49 0.64
C GLY A 188 0.35 4.14 1.35
N SER A 189 1.30 3.31 0.91
CA SER A 189 1.54 1.99 1.48
C SER A 189 2.98 1.54 1.22
N ASP A 190 3.61 0.98 2.25
CA ASP A 190 4.94 0.39 2.19
C ASP A 190 4.99 -0.90 3.04
N ALA A 191 5.84 -1.83 2.61
CA ALA A 191 6.16 -3.05 3.35
C ALA A 191 7.68 -3.23 3.38
N PRO A 192 8.42 -2.43 4.18
CA PRO A 192 9.87 -2.31 4.07
C PRO A 192 10.65 -3.42 4.80
N PHE A 193 9.96 -4.34 5.48
CA PHE A 193 10.58 -5.44 6.23
C PHE A 193 10.97 -6.58 5.27
N ALA A 194 11.97 -6.29 4.44
CA ALA A 194 12.71 -7.24 3.62
C ALA A 194 14.18 -7.21 4.06
N TRP A 195 14.85 -8.35 4.10
CA TRP A 195 16.18 -8.47 4.70
C TRP A 195 17.21 -7.56 4.02
N GLY A 196 17.27 -7.58 2.68
CA GLY A 196 18.24 -6.77 1.93
C GLY A 196 18.04 -5.27 2.14
N VAL A 197 16.79 -4.83 2.28
CA VAL A 197 16.44 -3.44 2.57
C VAL A 197 16.92 -3.06 3.96
N LEU A 198 16.57 -3.85 4.98
CA LEU A 198 16.95 -3.56 6.35
C LEU A 198 18.48 -3.59 6.55
N LYS A 199 19.20 -4.47 5.85
CA LYS A 199 20.68 -4.44 5.82
C LYS A 199 21.24 -3.14 5.24
N ALA A 200 20.64 -2.61 4.17
CA ALA A 200 21.06 -1.31 3.63
C ALA A 200 20.85 -0.17 4.64
N TRP A 201 19.78 -0.22 5.45
CA TRP A 201 19.55 0.74 6.53
C TRP A 201 20.50 0.56 7.72
N GLU A 202 20.82 -0.68 8.09
CA GLU A 202 21.81 -1.01 9.11
C GLU A 202 23.19 -0.41 8.75
N ALA A 203 23.60 -0.50 7.48
CA ALA A 203 24.86 0.03 6.97
C ALA A 203 24.97 1.57 6.96
N MET A 204 23.86 2.30 7.15
CA MET A 204 23.86 3.76 7.25
C MET A 204 24.08 4.28 8.68
N ARG A 205 24.20 3.39 9.67
CA ARG A 205 24.55 3.73 11.05
C ARG A 205 26.05 3.91 11.22
#